data_AF-A0A2S6HES8-F1
#
_entry.id   AF-A0A2S6HES8-F1
#
_cell.length_a   1.000
_cell.length_b   1.000
_cell.length_c   1.000
_cell.angle_alpha   90.00
_cell.angle_beta   90.00
_cell.angle_gamma   90.00
#
_symmetry.space_group_name_H-M   'P 1'
#
loop_
_entity.id
_entity.type
_entity.pdbx_description
1 polymer ?
#
loop_
_entity_poly.entity_id
_entity_poly.type
_entity_poly.pdbx_seq_one_letter_code
_entity_poly.pdbx_strand_id
1 'polypeptide(L)'
;MVCCSLENNDVGWFSRRQSAYQCTTPITASQSCGGLLARIRPTILQIPPIHAPSFMALRRDTLVEAVEFPIHLESIERYFTMTDRRECAFCASEITEINDSKEHVIPNSIGGRKKVRGFICITCNSSFGQSWDAKLAEQLNWFSLAVGIEREQGSCPAKIVHTVDGTELRLRADGTMTRKEPFFQKTESDGKVNIRMLASTKREAQQRLKGIKKEHPGFDLEGELKNLERTAFKVNSALQHRLELGGSEAGRSVVKTAIAQCVRLGIAAHRCEIGIYTLKTPTDDRGFALFYIRDVVIDRPQTDLFHLVSIRGDSEKGTLLAYVEYFGAMRVMVNLSSKFEGDSFISVYAFNPQSREELNLSVNWDIPATELHAAFNGFGLDANNFYLACRNATAIAYHMQKMRERHHVHREELSAVLSQLGIPPGGIPEPKDRDQFNSLMEEKLGSLSEFIKKIPPMPDD
;
A
#
# COMPACT_ATOMS: atom_id res chain seq x y z
N MET A 1 -12.25 -13.65 9.79
CA MET A 1 -13.01 -12.39 9.81
C MET A 1 -12.04 -11.29 10.20
N VAL A 2 -11.96 -10.21 9.42
CA VAL A 2 -11.28 -8.98 9.82
C VAL A 2 -12.39 -7.99 10.14
N CYS A 3 -12.45 -7.49 11.37
CA CYS A 3 -13.40 -6.44 11.72
C CYS A 3 -12.74 -5.08 11.48
N CYS A 4 -13.20 -4.38 10.44
CA CYS A 4 -12.94 -2.95 10.31
C CYS A 4 -14.03 -2.20 11.09
N SER A 5 -13.68 -1.63 12.25
CA SER A 5 -14.54 -0.67 12.94
C SER A 5 -14.19 0.76 12.47
N LEU A 6 -15.20 1.48 12.00
CA LEU A 6 -15.16 2.95 11.91
C LEU A 6 -15.59 3.48 13.28
N GLU A 7 -14.64 3.74 14.17
CA GLU A 7 -14.92 4.55 15.35
C GLU A 7 -14.77 6.02 14.99
N ASN A 8 -15.91 6.73 14.92
CA ASN A 8 -15.94 8.19 14.99
C ASN A 8 -15.57 8.59 16.43
N ASN A 9 -14.28 8.60 16.74
CA ASN A 9 -13.80 9.23 17.95
C ASN A 9 -13.43 10.68 17.61
N ASP A 10 -14.18 11.60 18.21
CA ASP A 10 -13.78 12.99 18.41
C ASP A 10 -12.35 13.03 18.95
N VAL A 11 -11.41 13.58 18.17
CA VAL A 11 -10.07 13.92 18.65
C VAL A 11 -9.85 15.40 18.34
N GLY A 12 -9.97 16.20 19.38
CA GLY A 12 -9.88 17.65 19.32
C GLY A 12 -8.52 18.16 18.86
N TRP A 13 -8.56 19.14 17.96
CA TRP A 13 -7.51 20.12 17.73
C TRP A 13 -8.14 21.49 17.49
N PHE A 14 -8.57 22.16 18.56
CA PHE A 14 -8.90 23.59 18.57
C PHE A 14 -8.24 24.27 19.77
N SER A 15 -7.11 24.95 19.57
CA SER A 15 -6.66 26.14 20.33
C SER A 15 -5.44 26.71 19.59
N ARG A 16 -5.21 28.01 19.35
CA ARG A 16 -5.69 29.26 19.94
C ARG A 16 -5.63 30.39 18.90
N ARG A 17 -6.63 31.27 18.89
CA ARG A 17 -6.56 32.75 19.00
C ARG A 17 -7.90 33.34 18.51
N GLN A 18 -8.73 33.80 19.42
CA GLN A 18 -9.05 35.22 19.53
C GLN A 18 -9.88 35.48 20.79
N SER A 19 -9.63 36.67 21.31
CA SER A 19 -10.02 37.25 22.58
C SER A 19 -11.49 37.64 22.68
N ALA A 20 -12.00 37.52 23.91
CA ALA A 20 -12.95 38.41 24.58
C ALA A 20 -14.24 38.78 23.83
N TYR A 21 -15.36 38.20 24.27
CA TYR A 21 -16.51 38.97 24.77
C TYR A 21 -17.28 38.10 25.76
N GLN A 22 -17.44 38.60 27.00
CA GLN A 22 -18.35 38.04 27.99
C GLN A 22 -19.79 38.34 27.55
N CYS A 23 -20.66 37.33 27.58
CA CYS A 23 -22.07 37.56 27.88
C CYS A 23 -22.69 36.30 28.50
N THR A 24 -23.53 36.55 29.49
CA THR A 24 -24.06 35.64 30.52
C THR A 24 -25.31 34.86 30.08
N THR A 25 -25.45 33.64 30.63
CA THR A 25 -26.68 32.86 30.93
C THR A 25 -27.49 32.13 29.83
N PRO A 26 -28.20 31.03 30.16
CA PRO A 26 -28.38 29.83 29.31
C PRO A 26 -29.84 29.53 28.93
N ILE A 27 -30.12 28.90 27.76
CA ILE A 27 -31.44 28.29 27.46
C ILE A 27 -31.31 27.02 26.59
N THR A 28 -32.20 26.09 26.92
CA THR A 28 -32.52 24.72 26.51
C THR A 28 -33.03 24.49 25.07
N ALA A 29 -33.08 23.20 24.68
CA ALA A 29 -33.52 22.60 23.43
C ALA A 29 -34.94 22.96 22.91
N SER A 30 -35.12 22.99 21.57
CA SER A 30 -36.10 22.19 20.80
C SER A 30 -36.42 22.76 19.39
N GLN A 31 -36.59 21.84 18.44
CA GLN A 31 -37.40 21.79 17.20
C GLN A 31 -37.80 23.04 16.36
N SER A 32 -37.42 22.95 15.07
CA SER A 32 -38.22 23.14 13.83
C SER A 32 -38.70 24.51 13.33
N CYS A 33 -38.54 24.65 11.99
CA CYS A 33 -39.35 25.39 11.00
C CYS A 33 -39.13 26.90 10.73
N GLY A 34 -38.94 27.19 9.43
CA GLY A 34 -39.24 28.47 8.73
C GLY A 34 -38.12 29.51 8.81
N GLY A 35 -37.44 29.96 7.74
CA GLY A 35 -37.85 30.11 6.35
C GLY A 35 -38.14 31.60 6.06
N LEU A 36 -37.18 32.31 5.48
CA LEU A 36 -37.40 33.53 4.68
C LEU A 36 -36.23 33.67 3.67
N LEU A 37 -36.45 33.28 2.40
CA LEU A 37 -36.63 34.15 1.22
C LEU A 37 -35.33 34.89 0.82
N ALA A 38 -34.83 34.88 -0.41
CA ALA A 38 -35.32 34.44 -1.73
C ALA A 38 -34.08 34.42 -2.66
N ARG A 39 -33.93 33.50 -3.64
CA ARG A 39 -34.40 33.60 -5.04
C ARG A 39 -33.70 32.44 -5.79
N ILE A 40 -34.20 31.65 -6.74
CA ILE A 40 -35.46 31.47 -7.50
C ILE A 40 -35.37 30.01 -8.05
N ARG A 41 -36.45 29.21 -7.96
CA ARG A 41 -36.74 28.00 -8.80
C ARG A 41 -37.70 28.44 -9.96
N PRO A 42 -38.11 27.67 -11.00
CA PRO A 42 -37.96 26.23 -11.35
C PRO A 42 -37.62 25.97 -12.86
N THR A 43 -37.57 24.73 -13.40
CA THR A 43 -38.59 24.15 -14.33
C THR A 43 -38.22 22.70 -14.76
N ILE A 44 -39.25 21.88 -15.07
CA ILE A 44 -39.22 20.47 -15.53
C ILE A 44 -39.39 20.37 -17.08
N LEU A 45 -38.68 19.41 -17.70
CA LEU A 45 -38.78 18.71 -19.02
C LEU A 45 -39.43 19.35 -20.29
N GLN A 46 -38.76 19.22 -21.46
CA GLN A 46 -39.24 18.56 -22.71
C GLN A 46 -38.21 18.61 -23.89
N ILE A 47 -38.11 17.54 -24.68
CA ILE A 47 -37.43 17.34 -26.00
C ILE A 47 -38.52 16.78 -26.95
N PRO A 48 -38.72 17.12 -28.27
CA PRO A 48 -37.84 16.83 -29.45
C PRO A 48 -38.04 17.80 -30.68
N PRO A 49 -37.71 17.52 -31.98
CA PRO A 49 -36.80 16.54 -32.64
C PRO A 49 -35.79 17.14 -33.70
N ILE A 50 -34.79 16.30 -34.06
CA ILE A 50 -34.17 15.97 -35.39
C ILE A 50 -33.85 17.08 -36.43
N HIS A 51 -32.60 17.07 -36.94
CA HIS A 51 -32.32 17.02 -38.40
C HIS A 51 -30.93 16.43 -38.68
N ALA A 52 -30.90 15.32 -39.43
CA ALA A 52 -29.76 14.94 -40.26
C ALA A 52 -29.78 15.77 -41.57
N PRO A 53 -28.64 15.92 -42.24
CA PRO A 53 -28.53 15.17 -43.49
C PRO A 53 -27.19 14.44 -43.66
N SER A 54 -27.31 13.28 -44.29
CA SER A 54 -26.26 12.55 -45.00
C SER A 54 -25.67 13.40 -46.14
N PHE A 55 -24.41 13.15 -46.55
CA PHE A 55 -24.10 12.80 -47.94
C PHE A 55 -22.63 12.33 -48.12
N MET A 56 -22.55 11.14 -48.73
CA MET A 56 -21.58 10.64 -49.71
C MET A 56 -20.06 10.56 -49.44
N ALA A 57 -19.60 9.34 -49.70
CA ALA A 57 -18.23 8.85 -49.80
C ALA A 57 -17.42 9.47 -50.94
N LEU A 58 -16.10 9.41 -50.80
CA LEU A 58 -15.16 9.16 -51.90
C LEU A 58 -13.90 8.49 -51.36
N ARG A 59 -13.69 7.23 -51.75
CA ARG A 59 -12.38 6.56 -51.74
C ARG A 59 -11.45 7.30 -52.70
N ARG A 60 -10.17 7.39 -52.34
CA ARG A 60 -9.08 7.31 -53.31
C ARG A 60 -7.88 6.64 -52.66
N ASP A 61 -7.56 5.48 -53.20
CA ASP A 61 -6.29 4.79 -53.05
C ASP A 61 -5.15 5.70 -53.54
N THR A 62 -4.07 5.79 -52.78
CA THR A 62 -2.76 6.13 -53.37
C THR A 62 -1.67 5.44 -52.56
N LEU A 63 -1.14 4.36 -53.15
CA LEU A 63 0.12 3.74 -52.78
C LEU A 63 1.23 4.79 -52.91
N VAL A 64 2.01 4.98 -51.85
CA VAL A 64 3.32 5.63 -51.93
C VAL A 64 4.34 4.60 -51.49
N GLU A 65 5.21 4.27 -52.45
CA GLU A 65 6.32 3.34 -52.34
C GLU A 65 7.27 3.76 -51.21
N ALA A 66 7.66 2.78 -50.39
CA ALA A 66 8.67 2.95 -49.36
C ALA A 66 10.04 3.10 -50.02
N VAL A 67 10.67 4.26 -49.82
CA VAL A 67 12.08 4.50 -50.15
C VAL A 67 12.88 4.34 -48.86
N GLU A 68 13.59 3.22 -48.73
CA GLU A 68 14.53 2.97 -47.64
C GLU A 68 15.81 3.80 -47.86
N PHE A 69 16.08 4.76 -46.97
CA PHE A 69 17.38 5.42 -46.87
C PHE A 69 18.19 4.81 -45.71
N PRO A 70 19.41 4.31 -45.93
CA PRO A 70 20.27 3.82 -44.86
C PRO A 70 20.89 5.03 -44.13
N ILE A 71 20.40 5.31 -42.92
CA ILE A 71 21.02 6.31 -42.04
C ILE A 71 22.12 5.62 -41.25
N HIS A 72 23.37 5.97 -41.53
CA HIS A 72 24.55 5.57 -40.75
C HIS A 72 24.39 6.03 -39.29
N LEU A 73 24.45 5.08 -38.36
CA LEU A 73 24.21 5.23 -36.91
C LEU A 73 25.33 5.94 -36.11
N GLU A 74 26.29 6.60 -36.75
CA GLU A 74 27.47 7.17 -36.05
C GLU A 74 27.43 8.70 -35.84
N SER A 75 26.35 9.39 -36.21
CA SER A 75 26.29 10.86 -36.15
C SER A 75 25.22 11.45 -35.21
N ILE A 76 24.58 10.65 -34.36
CA ILE A 76 23.57 11.13 -33.38
C ILE A 76 24.17 11.43 -31.99
N GLU A 77 25.44 11.12 -31.74
CA GLU A 77 26.09 11.37 -30.42
C GLU A 77 26.73 12.77 -30.25
N ARG A 78 26.59 13.70 -31.20
CA ARG A 78 27.29 15.01 -31.14
C ARG A 78 26.45 16.27 -31.36
N TYR A 79 25.17 16.25 -31.00
CA TYR A 79 24.37 17.47 -30.84
C TYR A 79 23.54 17.46 -29.54
N PHE A 80 24.22 17.29 -28.41
CA PHE A 80 23.71 17.67 -27.08
C PHE A 80 24.76 18.54 -26.38
N THR A 81 24.88 19.80 -26.81
CA THR A 81 25.62 20.83 -26.07
C THR A 81 24.77 22.08 -25.95
N MET A 82 23.80 22.01 -25.03
CA MET A 82 23.62 23.01 -23.99
C MET A 82 23.48 22.20 -22.70
N THR A 83 24.41 22.39 -21.77
CA THR A 83 24.39 21.79 -20.43
C THR A 83 23.10 22.17 -19.71
N ASP A 84 22.08 21.33 -19.84
CA ASP A 84 20.89 21.36 -19.00
C ASP A 84 21.33 20.89 -17.62
N ARG A 85 21.69 21.86 -16.75
CA ARG A 85 21.98 21.57 -15.35
C ARG A 85 20.71 21.01 -14.75
N ARG A 86 20.67 19.69 -14.55
CA ARG A 86 19.55 19.04 -13.89
C ARG A 86 19.63 19.44 -12.42
N GLU A 87 18.85 20.42 -11.98
CA GLU A 87 18.78 20.77 -10.57
C GLU A 87 17.91 19.76 -9.82
N CYS A 88 18.24 19.52 -8.55
CA CYS A 88 17.36 18.76 -7.67
C CYS A 88 16.00 19.47 -7.58
N ALA A 89 14.90 18.75 -7.71
CA ALA A 89 13.57 19.34 -7.63
C ALA A 89 13.29 20.07 -6.28
N PHE A 90 14.05 19.74 -5.24
CA PHE A 90 13.78 20.16 -3.86
C PHE A 90 14.81 21.10 -3.24
N CYS A 91 16.06 21.06 -3.68
CA CYS A 91 17.12 21.93 -3.20
C CYS A 91 17.86 22.56 -4.39
N ALA A 92 18.63 23.63 -4.14
CA ALA A 92 19.41 24.29 -5.18
C ALA A 92 20.68 23.50 -5.61
N SER A 93 20.77 22.21 -5.26
CA SER A 93 21.91 21.38 -5.63
C SER A 93 21.76 20.88 -7.07
N GLU A 94 22.82 21.05 -7.86
CA GLU A 94 22.94 20.42 -9.17
C GLU A 94 23.00 18.89 -9.01
N ILE A 95 22.27 18.17 -9.87
CA ILE A 95 22.30 16.71 -10.00
C ILE A 95 23.48 16.34 -10.89
N THR A 96 24.43 15.65 -10.28
CA THR A 96 25.61 15.06 -10.89
C THR A 96 25.51 13.54 -10.82
N GLU A 97 26.36 12.82 -11.54
CA GLU A 97 26.39 11.35 -11.50
C GLU A 97 26.60 10.79 -10.08
N ILE A 98 27.27 11.55 -9.21
CA ILE A 98 27.61 11.14 -7.84
C ILE A 98 26.41 11.31 -6.90
N ASN A 99 25.61 12.36 -7.07
CA ASN A 99 24.49 12.67 -6.16
C ASN A 99 23.10 12.39 -6.75
N ASP A 100 23.01 11.90 -8.00
CA ASP A 100 21.77 11.53 -8.65
C ASP A 100 21.15 10.28 -8.01
N SER A 101 20.08 10.48 -7.26
CA SER A 101 19.35 9.40 -6.62
C SER A 101 18.59 8.56 -7.64
N LYS A 102 18.65 7.23 -7.48
CA LYS A 102 17.72 6.31 -8.15
C LYS A 102 16.40 6.29 -7.39
N GLU A 103 15.61 7.34 -7.54
CA GLU A 103 14.32 7.47 -6.86
C GLU A 103 13.32 6.43 -7.35
N HIS A 104 12.57 5.80 -6.46
CA HIS A 104 11.46 4.95 -6.88
C HIS A 104 10.22 5.77 -7.15
N VAL A 105 9.51 5.49 -8.26
CA VAL A 105 8.24 6.17 -8.54
C VAL A 105 7.23 5.85 -7.43
N ILE A 106 7.02 4.57 -7.14
CA ILE A 106 6.29 4.11 -5.96
C ILE A 106 7.32 3.69 -4.92
N PRO A 107 7.24 4.10 -3.64
CA PRO A 107 8.26 3.78 -2.65
C PRO A 107 8.54 2.27 -2.52
N ASN A 108 9.82 1.91 -2.44
CA ASN A 108 10.22 0.50 -2.30
C ASN A 108 9.71 -0.14 -1.00
N SER A 109 9.51 0.68 0.04
CA SER A 109 8.97 0.27 1.34
C SER A 109 7.57 -0.33 1.25
N ILE A 110 6.80 0.00 0.20
CA ILE A 110 5.48 -0.57 -0.09
C ILE A 110 5.49 -1.46 -1.34
N GLY A 111 6.66 -1.74 -1.92
CA GLY A 111 6.83 -2.76 -2.96
C GLY A 111 7.15 -2.20 -4.35
N GLY A 112 7.25 -0.89 -4.53
CA GLY A 112 7.56 -0.31 -5.83
C GLY A 112 8.94 -0.71 -6.38
N ARG A 113 9.04 -0.76 -7.72
CA ARG A 113 10.24 -1.21 -8.46
C ARG A 113 10.74 -0.22 -9.51
N LYS A 114 9.84 0.50 -10.17
CA LYS A 114 10.21 1.48 -11.20
C LYS A 114 11.00 2.62 -10.58
N LYS A 115 12.13 2.97 -11.20
CA LYS A 115 13.03 4.04 -10.76
C LYS A 115 13.14 5.14 -11.80
N VAL A 116 13.45 6.34 -11.34
CA VAL A 116 13.74 7.53 -12.14
C VAL A 116 15.05 8.15 -11.68
N ARG A 117 15.76 8.78 -12.62
CA ARG A 117 17.03 9.50 -12.42
C ARG A 117 16.88 10.94 -12.90
N GLY A 118 17.76 11.83 -12.46
CA GLY A 118 17.74 13.25 -12.82
C GLY A 118 16.60 14.03 -12.14
N PHE A 119 16.07 13.53 -11.02
CA PHE A 119 14.92 14.11 -10.32
C PHE A 119 15.30 14.75 -8.98
N ILE A 120 16.04 14.01 -8.15
CA ILE A 120 16.30 14.38 -6.75
C ILE A 120 17.69 13.92 -6.34
N CYS A 121 18.36 14.72 -5.48
CA CYS A 121 19.66 14.34 -4.96
C CYS A 121 19.55 13.30 -3.84
N ILE A 122 20.61 12.55 -3.60
CA ILE A 122 20.69 11.50 -2.56
C ILE A 122 20.31 12.05 -1.18
N THR A 123 20.73 13.27 -0.83
CA THR A 123 20.46 13.88 0.48
C THR A 123 18.97 14.13 0.69
N CYS A 124 18.30 14.78 -0.27
CA CYS A 124 16.86 15.02 -0.19
C CYS A 124 16.09 13.69 -0.19
N ASN A 125 16.44 12.74 -1.06
CA ASN A 125 15.79 11.43 -1.06
C ASN A 125 15.93 10.74 0.31
N SER A 126 17.13 10.72 0.87
CA SER A 126 17.38 10.10 2.17
C SER A 126 16.56 10.75 3.30
N SER A 127 16.45 12.08 3.29
CA SER A 127 15.64 12.83 4.27
C SER A 127 14.14 12.51 4.13
N PHE A 128 13.62 12.47 2.91
CA PHE A 128 12.22 12.14 2.65
C PHE A 128 11.92 10.67 2.96
N GLY A 129 12.89 9.79 2.72
CA GLY A 129 12.88 8.39 3.12
C GLY A 129 12.69 8.18 4.63
N GLN A 130 13.22 9.10 5.45
CA GLN A 130 13.12 9.07 6.92
C GLN A 130 11.91 9.84 7.48
N SER A 131 11.16 10.55 6.62
CA SER A 131 10.00 11.36 7.01
C SER A 131 8.75 10.97 6.23
N TRP A 132 8.50 11.60 5.08
CA TRP A 132 7.28 11.41 4.29
C TRP A 132 7.04 9.96 3.87
N ASP A 133 8.07 9.33 3.30
CA ASP A 133 7.96 7.95 2.80
C ASP A 133 7.89 6.96 3.97
N ALA A 134 8.54 7.28 5.11
CA ALA A 134 8.43 6.49 6.32
C ALA A 134 7.00 6.52 6.88
N LYS A 135 6.34 7.68 6.88
CA LYS A 135 4.95 7.79 7.34
C LYS A 135 3.99 7.04 6.44
N LEU A 136 4.13 7.17 5.11
CA LEU A 136 3.34 6.39 4.17
C LEU A 136 3.55 4.88 4.36
N ALA A 137 4.81 4.45 4.50
CA ALA A 137 5.15 3.05 4.73
C ALA A 137 4.57 2.51 6.05
N GLU A 138 4.57 3.31 7.12
CA GLU A 138 3.99 2.94 8.42
C GLU A 138 2.48 2.67 8.30
N GLN A 139 1.76 3.57 7.63
CA GLN A 139 0.31 3.48 7.42
C GLN A 139 -0.07 2.24 6.60
N LEU A 140 0.71 1.95 5.56
CA LEU A 140 0.44 0.83 4.64
C LEU A 140 1.13 -0.48 5.04
N ASN A 141 1.89 -0.51 6.15
CA ASN A 141 2.70 -1.68 6.52
C ASN A 141 1.86 -2.95 6.74
N TRP A 142 0.61 -2.82 7.19
CA TRP A 142 -0.26 -3.99 7.34
C TRP A 142 -0.50 -4.70 6.00
N PHE A 143 -0.82 -3.95 4.93
CA PHE A 143 -0.98 -4.53 3.59
C PHE A 143 0.31 -5.19 3.12
N SER A 144 1.44 -4.50 3.26
CA SER A 144 2.77 -5.03 2.91
C SER A 144 3.06 -6.37 3.58
N LEU A 145 2.74 -6.52 4.86
CA LEU A 145 2.91 -7.76 5.62
C LEU A 145 1.87 -8.83 5.23
N ALA A 146 0.60 -8.46 5.07
CA ALA A 146 -0.50 -9.38 4.76
C ALA A 146 -0.31 -10.06 3.40
N VAL A 147 0.04 -9.30 2.37
CA VAL A 147 0.28 -9.85 1.02
C VAL A 147 1.70 -10.38 0.83
N GLY A 148 2.63 -10.00 1.71
CA GLY A 148 3.99 -10.53 1.69
C GLY A 148 4.82 -9.97 0.56
N ILE A 149 4.80 -8.65 0.40
CA ILE A 149 5.63 -7.99 -0.60
C ILE A 149 7.12 -8.24 -0.31
N GLU A 150 7.91 -8.26 -1.37
CA GLU A 150 9.36 -8.18 -1.26
C GLU A 150 9.83 -6.75 -1.45
N ARG A 151 10.85 -6.35 -0.70
CA ARG A 151 11.56 -5.08 -0.91
C ARG A 151 12.85 -5.35 -1.65
N GLU A 152 13.38 -4.36 -2.35
CA GLU A 152 14.73 -4.48 -2.92
C GLU A 152 15.79 -4.30 -1.81
N GLN A 153 15.43 -3.60 -0.73
CA GLN A 153 16.28 -3.39 0.43
C GLN A 153 15.52 -3.67 1.72
N GLY A 154 16.11 -4.49 2.58
CA GLY A 154 15.54 -4.88 3.87
C GLY A 154 14.27 -5.74 3.74
N SER A 155 13.59 -5.95 4.87
CA SER A 155 12.30 -6.65 4.94
C SER A 155 11.22 -5.71 5.48
N CYS A 156 9.95 -6.08 5.29
CA CYS A 156 8.85 -5.38 5.92
C CYS A 156 8.96 -5.48 7.45
N PRO A 157 8.96 -4.35 8.19
CA PRO A 157 9.10 -4.39 9.63
C PRO A 157 7.88 -5.08 10.24
N ALA A 158 8.11 -5.97 11.20
CA ALA A 158 7.03 -6.66 11.88
C ALA A 158 6.09 -5.65 12.57
N LYS A 159 4.78 -5.91 12.57
CA LYS A 159 3.76 -5.04 13.16
C LYS A 159 3.02 -5.76 14.27
N ILE A 160 2.68 -5.04 15.33
CA ILE A 160 1.75 -5.54 16.34
C ILE A 160 0.33 -5.41 15.78
N VAL A 161 -0.40 -6.52 15.82
CA VAL A 161 -1.80 -6.62 15.45
C VAL A 161 -2.58 -7.19 16.63
N HIS A 162 -3.85 -6.83 16.73
CA HIS A 162 -4.71 -7.27 17.81
C HIS A 162 -5.75 -8.22 17.25
N THR A 163 -6.22 -9.15 18.06
CA THR A 163 -7.47 -9.85 17.82
C THR A 163 -8.62 -9.12 18.49
N VAL A 164 -9.86 -9.40 18.08
CA VAL A 164 -11.08 -8.83 18.69
C VAL A 164 -11.22 -9.18 20.17
N ASP A 165 -10.62 -10.30 20.61
CA ASP A 165 -10.57 -10.68 22.03
C ASP A 165 -9.43 -10.02 22.83
N GLY A 166 -8.67 -9.11 22.20
CA GLY A 166 -7.59 -8.34 22.85
C GLY A 166 -6.22 -8.99 22.81
N THR A 167 -6.05 -10.18 22.21
CA THR A 167 -4.74 -10.83 22.10
C THR A 167 -3.81 -10.02 21.18
N GLU A 168 -2.61 -9.68 21.69
CA GLU A 168 -1.57 -9.02 20.91
C GLU A 168 -0.65 -10.02 20.19
N LEU A 169 -0.57 -9.89 18.88
CA LEU A 169 0.26 -10.71 18.00
C LEU A 169 1.26 -9.84 17.25
N ARG A 170 2.43 -10.39 16.96
CA ARG A 170 3.44 -9.82 16.08
C ARG A 170 3.36 -10.50 14.73
N LEU A 171 2.87 -9.78 13.72
CA LEU A 171 2.85 -10.20 12.32
C LEU A 171 4.20 -9.89 11.67
N ARG A 172 4.83 -10.91 11.09
CA ARG A 172 6.14 -10.82 10.41
C ARG A 172 6.00 -10.78 8.89
N ALA A 173 7.08 -10.41 8.21
CA ALA A 173 7.13 -10.30 6.75
C ALA A 173 6.84 -11.62 6.03
N ASP A 174 7.21 -12.75 6.63
CA ASP A 174 6.92 -14.09 6.13
C ASP A 174 5.45 -14.51 6.30
N GLY A 175 4.62 -13.66 6.91
CA GLY A 175 3.20 -13.90 7.17
C GLY A 175 2.95 -14.60 8.51
N THR A 176 4.00 -15.06 9.20
CA THR A 176 3.86 -15.74 10.49
C THR A 176 3.45 -14.76 11.58
N MET A 177 2.68 -15.28 12.55
CA MET A 177 2.31 -14.55 13.75
C MET A 177 2.91 -15.23 14.98
N THR A 178 3.45 -14.44 15.89
CA THR A 178 3.78 -14.91 17.25
C THR A 178 3.11 -14.03 18.27
N ARG A 179 2.86 -14.54 19.48
CA ARG A 179 2.42 -13.68 20.58
C ARG A 179 3.45 -12.57 20.82
N LYS A 180 2.98 -11.35 21.13
CA LYS A 180 3.86 -10.24 21.49
C LYS A 180 4.55 -10.51 22.82
N GLU A 181 3.79 -11.03 23.79
CA GLU A 181 4.30 -11.36 25.11
C GLU A 181 4.71 -12.84 25.21
N PRO A 182 6.01 -13.12 25.37
CA PRO A 182 6.49 -14.43 25.79
C PRO A 182 6.11 -14.68 27.25
N PHE A 183 5.20 -15.63 27.50
CA PHE A 183 4.77 -16.03 28.85
C PHE A 183 5.98 -16.54 29.66
N PHE A 184 6.09 -16.14 30.93
CA PHE A 184 7.08 -16.66 31.85
C PHE A 184 6.47 -16.72 33.25
N GLN A 185 6.38 -17.92 33.81
CA GLN A 185 5.90 -18.17 35.15
C GLN A 185 6.94 -19.01 35.88
N LYS A 186 7.40 -18.52 37.02
CA LYS A 186 8.27 -19.23 37.96
C LYS A 186 7.46 -19.56 39.20
N THR A 187 7.40 -20.83 39.59
CA THR A 187 6.81 -21.26 40.87
C THR A 187 7.84 -22.04 41.66
N GLU A 188 7.94 -21.76 42.96
CA GLU A 188 8.80 -22.49 43.89
C GLU A 188 7.92 -23.37 44.76
N SER A 189 8.09 -24.69 44.66
CA SER A 189 7.42 -25.67 45.52
C SER A 189 8.41 -26.77 45.88
N ASP A 190 8.44 -27.17 47.15
CA ASP A 190 9.26 -28.27 47.68
C ASP A 190 10.76 -28.20 47.31
N GLY A 191 11.35 -26.99 47.38
CA GLY A 191 12.76 -26.77 47.02
C GLY A 191 13.08 -26.93 45.53
N LYS A 192 12.06 -27.07 44.67
CA LYS A 192 12.19 -27.13 43.22
C LYS A 192 11.64 -25.86 42.58
N VAL A 193 12.37 -25.35 41.60
CA VAL A 193 11.96 -24.21 40.77
C VAL A 193 11.30 -24.76 39.51
N ASN A 194 9.98 -24.56 39.37
CA ASN A 194 9.24 -24.89 38.16
C ASN A 194 9.15 -23.65 37.28
N ILE A 195 9.53 -23.77 36.02
CA ILE A 195 9.53 -22.67 35.06
C ILE A 195 8.64 -23.06 33.89
N ARG A 196 7.55 -22.31 33.71
CA ARG A 196 6.69 -22.42 32.52
C ARG A 196 6.92 -21.21 31.65
N MET A 197 7.46 -21.41 30.46
CA MET A 197 7.77 -20.31 29.55
C MET A 197 7.29 -20.59 28.12
N LEU A 198 6.81 -19.54 27.45
CA LEU A 198 6.59 -19.52 26.01
C LEU A 198 7.54 -18.49 25.42
N ALA A 199 8.32 -18.88 24.43
CA ALA A 199 9.19 -17.98 23.67
C ALA A 199 8.80 -18.01 22.20
N SER A 200 8.94 -16.87 21.51
CA SER A 200 8.56 -16.76 20.09
C SER A 200 9.58 -17.41 19.15
N THR A 201 10.81 -17.66 19.62
CA THR A 201 11.89 -18.30 18.84
C THR A 201 12.79 -19.16 19.72
N LYS A 202 13.49 -20.14 19.12
CA LYS A 202 14.52 -20.94 19.82
C LYS A 202 15.64 -20.06 20.38
N ARG A 203 16.03 -19.00 19.66
CA ARG A 203 17.05 -18.03 20.11
C ARG A 203 16.60 -17.28 21.37
N GLU A 204 15.35 -16.82 21.39
CA GLU A 204 14.75 -16.17 22.56
C GLU A 204 14.64 -17.15 23.74
N ALA A 205 14.22 -18.39 23.49
CA ALA A 205 14.18 -19.44 24.49
C ALA A 205 15.57 -19.67 25.12
N GLN A 206 16.59 -19.83 24.26
CA GLN A 206 17.99 -19.97 24.68
C GLN A 206 18.48 -18.80 25.51
N GLN A 207 18.16 -17.56 25.14
CA GLN A 207 18.57 -16.38 25.89
C GLN A 207 17.95 -16.35 27.30
N ARG A 208 16.67 -16.69 27.43
CA ARG A 208 15.97 -16.75 28.72
C ARG A 208 16.49 -17.88 29.61
N LEU A 209 16.66 -19.08 29.06
CA LEU A 209 17.20 -20.22 29.79
C LEU A 209 18.66 -19.98 30.25
N LYS A 210 19.47 -19.26 29.46
CA LYS A 210 20.80 -18.79 29.91
C LYS A 210 20.70 -17.83 31.09
N GLY A 211 19.69 -16.97 31.14
CA GLY A 211 19.40 -16.12 32.30
C GLY A 211 19.12 -16.94 33.55
N ILE A 212 18.27 -17.96 33.43
CA ILE A 212 17.94 -18.88 34.53
C ILE A 212 19.17 -19.62 35.04
N LYS A 213 20.04 -20.14 34.16
CA LYS A 213 21.28 -20.80 34.57
C LYS A 213 22.21 -19.90 35.40
N LYS A 214 22.20 -18.59 35.16
CA LYS A 214 22.97 -17.62 35.97
C LYS A 214 22.39 -17.47 37.37
N GLU A 215 21.07 -17.49 37.50
CA GLU A 215 20.36 -17.40 38.79
C GLU A 215 20.38 -18.75 39.55
N HIS A 216 20.41 -19.87 38.82
CA HIS A 216 20.37 -21.23 39.34
C HIS A 216 21.48 -22.08 38.70
N PRO A 217 22.71 -22.11 39.28
CA PRO A 217 23.86 -22.77 38.67
C PRO A 217 23.69 -24.27 38.42
N GLY A 218 22.82 -24.95 39.17
CA GLY A 218 22.49 -26.37 39.01
C GLY A 218 21.49 -26.68 37.88
N PHE A 219 20.99 -25.67 37.15
CA PHE A 219 20.06 -25.86 36.05
C PHE A 219 20.74 -26.47 34.82
N ASP A 220 20.26 -27.64 34.37
CA ASP A 220 20.73 -28.30 33.14
C ASP A 220 20.18 -27.62 31.88
N LEU A 221 20.86 -26.55 31.47
CA LEU A 221 20.52 -25.83 30.24
C LEU A 221 20.57 -26.71 28.98
N GLU A 222 21.49 -27.66 28.89
CA GLU A 222 21.65 -28.45 27.65
C GLU A 222 20.58 -29.52 27.50
N GLY A 223 20.23 -30.20 28.60
CA GLY A 223 19.10 -31.13 28.64
C GLY A 223 17.78 -30.44 28.31
N GLU A 224 17.48 -29.32 28.95
CA GLU A 224 16.21 -28.62 28.75
C GLU A 224 16.10 -27.99 27.34
N LEU A 225 17.20 -27.57 26.74
CA LEU A 225 17.19 -27.08 25.35
C LEU A 225 16.83 -28.17 24.33
N LYS A 226 17.09 -29.45 24.65
CA LYS A 226 16.68 -30.59 23.82
C LYS A 226 15.20 -30.93 24.00
N ASN A 227 14.64 -30.64 25.17
CA ASN A 227 13.24 -30.90 25.52
C ASN A 227 12.28 -29.75 25.11
N LEU A 228 12.78 -28.71 24.42
CA LEU A 228 11.94 -27.63 23.93
C LEU A 228 10.89 -28.13 22.94
N GLU A 229 9.64 -28.19 23.36
CA GLU A 229 8.50 -28.49 22.50
C GLU A 229 8.11 -27.27 21.66
N ARG A 230 7.98 -27.47 20.34
CA ARG A 230 7.33 -26.48 19.48
C ARG A 230 5.82 -26.63 19.63
N THR A 231 5.17 -25.57 20.07
CA THR A 231 3.70 -25.49 20.11
C THR A 231 3.21 -24.55 19.02
N ALA A 232 2.29 -25.02 18.19
CA ALA A 232 1.51 -24.17 17.31
C ALA A 232 0.35 -23.58 18.13
N PHE A 233 0.21 -22.25 18.13
CA PHE A 233 -0.97 -21.62 18.70
C PHE A 233 -1.92 -21.25 17.58
N LYS A 234 -3.19 -21.61 17.74
CA LYS A 234 -4.22 -21.25 16.78
C LYS A 234 -4.79 -19.88 17.16
N VAL A 235 -4.80 -18.96 16.21
CA VAL A 235 -5.52 -17.69 16.33
C VAL A 235 -6.99 -17.99 16.03
N ASN A 236 -7.81 -18.07 17.08
CA ASN A 236 -9.24 -18.40 16.97
C ASN A 236 -10.15 -17.16 16.86
N SER A 237 -9.58 -15.96 17.01
CA SER A 237 -10.32 -14.70 16.97
C SER A 237 -9.91 -13.88 15.74
N ALA A 238 -10.86 -13.07 15.25
CA ALA A 238 -10.67 -12.15 14.15
C ALA A 238 -9.53 -11.17 14.44
N LEU A 239 -8.69 -10.86 13.45
CA LEU A 239 -7.76 -9.74 13.58
C LEU A 239 -8.53 -8.42 13.49
N GLN A 240 -8.17 -7.50 14.36
CA GLN A 240 -8.60 -6.12 14.35
C GLN A 240 -7.41 -5.26 13.90
N HIS A 241 -7.64 -4.45 12.88
CA HIS A 241 -6.65 -3.49 12.40
C HIS A 241 -7.32 -2.14 12.19
N ARG A 242 -6.73 -1.11 12.80
CA ARG A 242 -7.09 0.29 12.58
C ARG A 242 -6.25 0.85 11.43
N LEU A 243 -6.91 1.21 10.34
CA LEU A 243 -6.29 1.88 9.20
C LEU A 243 -6.33 3.39 9.45
N GLU A 244 -5.16 4.01 9.49
CA GLU A 244 -5.00 5.46 9.53
C GLU A 244 -4.33 5.88 8.22
N LEU A 245 -5.10 6.43 7.28
CA LEU A 245 -4.62 6.77 5.93
C LEU A 245 -4.61 8.29 5.74
N GLY A 246 -3.50 8.81 5.19
CA GLY A 246 -3.38 10.23 4.81
C GLY A 246 -2.63 11.09 5.84
N GLY A 247 -2.97 12.37 5.91
CA GLY A 247 -2.19 13.38 6.63
C GLY A 247 -1.03 13.95 5.82
N SER A 248 -0.47 15.07 6.29
CA SER A 248 0.49 15.88 5.51
C SER A 248 1.70 15.08 5.02
N GLU A 249 2.36 14.31 5.89
CA GLU A 249 3.58 13.58 5.53
C GLU A 249 3.33 12.47 4.51
N ALA A 250 2.30 11.64 4.71
CA ALA A 250 1.95 10.58 3.76
C ALA A 250 1.48 11.17 2.43
N GLY A 251 0.71 12.26 2.47
CA GLY A 251 0.29 13.01 1.28
C GLY A 251 1.48 13.57 0.49
N ARG A 252 2.50 14.10 1.16
CA ARG A 252 3.75 14.53 0.50
C ARG A 252 4.47 13.37 -0.19
N SER A 253 4.51 12.19 0.42
CA SER A 253 5.05 11.00 -0.27
C SER A 253 4.26 10.65 -1.54
N VAL A 254 2.93 10.83 -1.52
CA VAL A 254 2.06 10.65 -2.69
C VAL A 254 2.33 11.71 -3.77
N VAL A 255 2.47 12.98 -3.40
CA VAL A 255 2.81 14.05 -4.36
C VAL A 255 4.19 13.81 -4.96
N LYS A 256 5.18 13.40 -4.17
CA LYS A 256 6.53 13.00 -4.64
C LYS A 256 6.44 11.88 -5.67
N THR A 257 5.61 10.86 -5.41
CA THR A 257 5.32 9.76 -6.35
C THR A 257 4.77 10.27 -7.68
N ALA A 258 3.79 11.17 -7.63
CA ALA A 258 3.19 11.77 -8.83
C ALA A 258 4.19 12.61 -9.65
N ILE A 259 5.05 13.40 -8.99
CA ILE A 259 6.10 14.17 -9.68
C ILE A 259 7.17 13.25 -10.26
N ALA A 260 7.60 12.22 -9.53
CA ALA A 260 8.55 11.22 -10.03
C ALA A 260 8.04 10.54 -11.31
N GLN A 261 6.74 10.23 -11.34
CA GLN A 261 6.07 9.70 -12.53
C GLN A 261 6.04 10.72 -13.69
N CYS A 262 5.82 12.01 -13.42
CA CYS A 262 5.91 13.07 -14.44
C CYS A 262 7.31 13.16 -15.05
N VAL A 263 8.36 13.16 -14.21
CA VAL A 263 9.76 13.18 -14.69
C VAL A 263 10.06 11.96 -15.56
N ARG A 264 9.55 10.79 -15.19
CA ARG A 264 9.67 9.57 -16.00
C ARG A 264 9.02 9.71 -17.39
N LEU A 265 7.95 10.50 -17.49
CA LEU A 265 7.27 10.81 -18.75
C LEU A 265 7.94 11.95 -19.53
N GLY A 266 9.09 12.47 -19.06
CA GLY A 266 9.80 13.58 -19.69
C GLY A 266 9.30 14.97 -19.29
N ILE A 267 8.36 15.06 -18.34
CA ILE A 267 7.87 16.35 -17.82
C ILE A 267 8.83 16.81 -16.72
N ALA A 268 9.54 17.91 -16.97
CA ALA A 268 10.48 18.46 -16.00
C ALA A 268 9.78 18.80 -14.67
N ALA A 269 10.40 18.46 -13.53
CA ALA A 269 9.80 18.58 -12.21
C ALA A 269 9.32 20.00 -11.86
N HIS A 270 10.01 21.03 -12.35
CA HIS A 270 9.63 22.44 -12.13
C HIS A 270 8.29 22.82 -12.79
N ARG A 271 7.79 22.02 -13.76
CA ARG A 271 6.47 22.18 -14.38
C ARG A 271 5.33 21.65 -13.52
N CYS A 272 5.64 20.99 -12.39
CA CYS A 272 4.66 20.57 -11.39
C CYS A 272 4.62 21.60 -10.24
N GLU A 273 4.35 22.88 -10.54
CA GLU A 273 4.54 23.98 -9.58
C GLU A 273 3.71 23.84 -8.30
N ILE A 274 2.46 23.36 -8.41
CA ILE A 274 1.58 23.15 -7.26
C ILE A 274 2.14 22.00 -6.42
N GLY A 275 2.54 20.91 -7.07
CA GLY A 275 3.16 19.77 -6.39
C GLY A 275 4.45 20.16 -5.66
N ILE A 276 5.35 20.89 -6.32
CA ILE A 276 6.60 21.37 -5.71
C ILE A 276 6.32 22.32 -4.53
N TYR A 277 5.37 23.24 -4.69
CA TYR A 277 4.96 24.14 -3.62
C TYR A 277 4.39 23.36 -2.42
N THR A 278 3.50 22.39 -2.66
CA THR A 278 2.97 21.52 -1.61
C THR A 278 4.09 20.83 -0.87
N LEU A 279 5.09 20.25 -1.56
CA LEU A 279 6.21 19.57 -0.91
C LEU A 279 7.13 20.51 -0.11
N LYS A 280 7.30 21.76 -0.55
CA LYS A 280 8.14 22.77 0.13
C LYS A 280 7.44 23.53 1.25
N THR A 281 6.11 23.47 1.34
CA THR A 281 5.31 24.21 2.32
C THR A 281 4.55 23.26 3.24
N PRO A 282 5.14 22.84 4.40
CA PRO A 282 4.58 21.86 5.34
C PRO A 282 3.14 22.10 5.81
N THR A 283 2.70 23.36 5.80
CA THR A 283 1.39 23.77 6.31
C THR A 283 0.30 23.83 5.23
N ASP A 284 0.63 23.54 3.98
CA ASP A 284 -0.28 23.68 2.85
C ASP A 284 -0.44 22.36 2.09
N ASP A 285 -1.48 21.62 2.48
CA ASP A 285 -1.79 20.30 1.93
C ASP A 285 -2.79 20.35 0.77
N ARG A 286 -3.09 21.55 0.23
CA ARG A 286 -4.11 21.73 -0.83
C ARG A 286 -3.74 21.08 -2.17
N GLY A 287 -2.48 20.65 -2.34
CA GLY A 287 -2.03 19.97 -3.56
C GLY A 287 -2.46 18.50 -3.67
N PHE A 288 -3.06 17.92 -2.64
CA PHE A 288 -3.60 16.56 -2.70
C PHE A 288 -4.87 16.41 -1.86
N ALA A 289 -5.69 15.43 -2.21
CA ALA A 289 -6.90 15.09 -1.47
C ALA A 289 -7.17 13.59 -1.55
N LEU A 290 -7.69 13.02 -0.47
CA LEU A 290 -8.32 11.69 -0.53
C LEU A 290 -9.46 11.73 -1.56
N PHE A 291 -9.57 10.70 -2.39
CA PHE A 291 -10.55 10.67 -3.47
C PHE A 291 -11.36 9.36 -3.44
N TYR A 292 -12.48 9.42 -2.75
CA TYR A 292 -13.48 8.35 -2.63
C TYR A 292 -14.85 8.79 -3.12
N ILE A 293 -14.97 9.94 -3.81
CA ILE A 293 -16.23 10.36 -4.43
C ILE A 293 -16.74 9.31 -5.43
N ARG A 294 -15.81 8.70 -6.18
CA ARG A 294 -16.09 7.60 -7.11
C ARG A 294 -14.87 6.70 -7.27
N ASP A 295 -15.09 5.48 -7.78
CA ASP A 295 -14.01 4.66 -8.31
C ASP A 295 -13.73 5.08 -9.77
N VAL A 296 -12.46 5.29 -10.08
CA VAL A 296 -12.01 5.74 -11.41
C VAL A 296 -11.26 4.65 -12.15
N VAL A 297 -10.92 3.54 -11.51
CA VAL A 297 -10.24 2.43 -12.17
C VAL A 297 -11.26 1.61 -12.97
N ILE A 298 -11.02 1.47 -14.27
CA ILE A 298 -11.86 0.67 -15.18
C ILE A 298 -11.43 -0.79 -15.05
N ASP A 299 -12.40 -1.72 -15.02
CA ASP A 299 -12.18 -3.17 -14.94
C ASP A 299 -11.22 -3.57 -13.82
N ARG A 300 -11.44 -2.99 -12.63
CA ARG A 300 -10.62 -3.24 -11.44
C ARG A 300 -10.44 -4.75 -11.18
N PRO A 301 -9.20 -5.24 -11.02
CA PRO A 301 -8.94 -6.62 -10.60
C PRO A 301 -9.62 -6.93 -9.27
N GLN A 302 -10.32 -8.07 -9.19
CA GLN A 302 -11.01 -8.53 -7.98
C GLN A 302 -10.16 -9.47 -7.12
N THR A 303 -9.06 -9.98 -7.68
CA THR A 303 -8.20 -11.00 -7.04
C THR A 303 -6.84 -10.47 -6.61
N ASP A 304 -6.48 -9.26 -7.05
CA ASP A 304 -5.12 -8.73 -6.94
C ASP A 304 -5.13 -7.35 -6.29
N LEU A 305 -4.19 -7.13 -5.37
CA LEU A 305 -3.85 -5.79 -4.93
C LEU A 305 -2.87 -5.17 -5.91
N PHE A 306 -3.03 -3.86 -6.12
CA PHE A 306 -2.15 -3.11 -7.00
C PHE A 306 -1.86 -1.72 -6.45
N HIS A 307 -0.78 -1.16 -6.95
CA HIS A 307 -0.52 0.27 -6.93
C HIS A 307 -0.81 0.84 -8.31
N LEU A 308 -1.23 2.10 -8.37
CA LEU A 308 -1.50 2.79 -9.61
C LEU A 308 -1.08 4.26 -9.49
N VAL A 309 -0.39 4.76 -10.51
CA VAL A 309 -0.08 6.18 -10.68
C VAL A 309 -0.53 6.56 -12.08
N SER A 310 -1.61 7.33 -12.19
CA SER A 310 -2.07 7.89 -13.46
C SER A 310 -1.82 9.40 -13.51
N ILE A 311 -1.31 9.89 -14.64
CA ILE A 311 -1.10 11.31 -14.92
C ILE A 311 -2.03 11.71 -16.06
N ARG A 312 -2.73 12.83 -15.90
CA ARG A 312 -3.50 13.49 -16.96
C ARG A 312 -2.97 14.90 -17.17
N GLY A 313 -2.47 15.17 -18.38
CA GLY A 313 -2.29 16.53 -18.88
C GLY A 313 -3.51 16.93 -19.71
N ASP A 314 -4.13 18.06 -19.39
CA ASP A 314 -5.26 18.63 -20.11
C ASP A 314 -4.85 20.01 -20.64
N SER A 315 -4.60 20.08 -21.95
CA SER A 315 -4.10 21.27 -22.63
C SER A 315 -5.14 22.39 -22.74
N GLU A 316 -6.44 22.03 -22.79
CA GLU A 316 -7.53 23.00 -22.87
C GLU A 316 -7.74 23.71 -21.53
N LYS A 317 -7.65 22.96 -20.42
CA LYS A 317 -7.78 23.51 -19.06
C LYS A 317 -6.46 23.99 -18.48
N GLY A 318 -5.34 23.68 -19.13
CA GLY A 318 -4.00 23.94 -18.61
C GLY A 318 -3.72 23.19 -17.31
N THR A 319 -4.31 22.01 -17.08
CA THR A 319 -4.13 21.27 -15.83
C THR A 319 -3.24 20.05 -15.98
N LEU A 320 -2.44 19.78 -14.95
CA LEU A 320 -1.73 18.52 -14.77
C LEU A 320 -2.20 17.90 -13.45
N LEU A 321 -2.88 16.77 -13.55
CA LEU A 321 -3.44 16.05 -12.41
C LEU A 321 -2.83 14.66 -12.32
N ALA A 322 -2.80 14.10 -11.11
CA ALA A 322 -2.49 12.69 -10.91
C ALA A 322 -3.52 12.01 -10.02
N TYR A 323 -3.81 10.75 -10.34
CA TYR A 323 -4.53 9.84 -9.48
C TYR A 323 -3.55 8.76 -8.99
N VAL A 324 -3.40 8.65 -7.68
CA VAL A 324 -2.49 7.68 -7.05
C VAL A 324 -3.29 6.76 -6.15
N GLU A 325 -3.08 5.46 -6.32
CA GLU A 325 -3.73 4.42 -5.53
C GLU A 325 -2.69 3.43 -4.99
N TYR A 326 -2.80 3.08 -3.71
CA TYR A 326 -1.97 2.06 -3.09
C TYR A 326 -2.81 0.90 -2.52
N PHE A 327 -2.42 -0.33 -2.88
CA PHE A 327 -3.07 -1.57 -2.46
C PHE A 327 -4.58 -1.62 -2.74
N GLY A 328 -5.05 -0.88 -3.74
CA GLY A 328 -6.49 -0.72 -4.00
C GLY A 328 -7.29 0.03 -2.92
N ALA A 329 -6.62 0.48 -1.84
CA ALA A 329 -7.25 0.98 -0.63
C ALA A 329 -7.07 2.49 -0.48
N MET A 330 -5.83 2.99 -0.49
CA MET A 330 -5.54 4.42 -0.33
C MET A 330 -5.63 5.12 -1.68
N ARG A 331 -6.66 5.94 -1.88
CA ARG A 331 -6.94 6.65 -3.14
C ARG A 331 -6.77 8.15 -2.98
N VAL A 332 -5.94 8.75 -3.81
CA VAL A 332 -5.54 10.16 -3.69
C VAL A 332 -5.54 10.85 -5.05
N MET A 333 -6.19 12.01 -5.13
CA MET A 333 -6.06 12.95 -6.24
C MET A 333 -4.97 13.96 -5.90
N VAL A 334 -4.12 14.30 -6.87
CA VAL A 334 -3.02 15.25 -6.73
C VAL A 334 -3.15 16.31 -7.81
N ASN A 335 -3.07 17.57 -7.40
CA ASN A 335 -2.98 18.71 -8.29
C ASN A 335 -1.50 19.07 -8.48
N LEU A 336 -0.97 18.84 -9.69
CA LEU A 336 0.43 19.09 -9.99
C LEU A 336 0.67 20.45 -10.63
N SER A 337 -0.23 20.88 -11.51
CA SER A 337 -0.13 22.18 -12.20
C SER A 337 -1.49 22.72 -12.62
N SER A 338 -1.64 24.04 -12.59
CA SER A 338 -2.74 24.79 -13.23
C SER A 338 -2.29 25.64 -14.42
N LYS A 339 -1.07 25.37 -14.92
CA LYS A 339 -0.48 26.04 -16.09
C LYS A 339 0.29 25.02 -16.96
N PHE A 340 -0.26 23.82 -17.09
CA PHE A 340 0.28 22.79 -17.95
C PHE A 340 0.28 23.26 -19.41
N GLU A 341 1.41 23.09 -20.10
CA GLU A 341 1.53 23.38 -21.52
C GLU A 341 2.08 22.13 -22.24
N GLY A 342 1.51 21.81 -23.38
CA GLY A 342 1.79 20.60 -24.14
C GLY A 342 0.49 19.95 -24.59
N ASP A 343 0.60 18.82 -25.28
CA ASP A 343 -0.57 18.09 -25.76
C ASP A 343 -1.31 17.39 -24.61
N SER A 344 -2.63 17.22 -24.77
CA SER A 344 -3.42 16.44 -23.83
C SER A 344 -3.01 14.97 -23.86
N PHE A 345 -2.85 14.35 -22.69
CA PHE A 345 -2.49 12.95 -22.58
C PHE A 345 -3.00 12.33 -21.29
N ILE A 346 -3.12 11.00 -21.30
CA ILE A 346 -3.29 10.17 -20.11
C ILE A 346 -2.19 9.12 -20.12
N SER A 347 -1.52 8.96 -18.99
CA SER A 347 -0.57 7.87 -18.75
C SER A 347 -0.98 7.12 -17.51
N VAL A 348 -0.85 5.80 -17.52
CA VAL A 348 -1.13 4.92 -16.37
C VAL A 348 0.08 4.03 -16.13
N TYR A 349 0.55 3.99 -14.89
CA TYR A 349 1.51 3.00 -14.41
C TYR A 349 0.85 2.22 -13.27
N ALA A 350 0.48 0.98 -13.54
CA ALA A 350 -0.09 0.07 -12.55
C ALA A 350 0.85 -1.10 -12.28
N PHE A 351 0.91 -1.55 -11.03
CA PHE A 351 1.89 -2.54 -10.58
C PHE A 351 1.34 -3.41 -9.45
N ASN A 352 1.49 -4.73 -9.56
CA ASN A 352 1.17 -5.67 -8.50
C ASN A 352 2.41 -5.83 -7.58
N PRO A 353 2.35 -5.37 -6.31
CA PRO A 353 3.52 -5.43 -5.43
C PRO A 353 3.86 -6.84 -4.93
N GLN A 354 2.95 -7.81 -5.08
CA GLN A 354 3.22 -9.21 -4.73
C GLN A 354 3.84 -9.97 -5.91
N SER A 355 3.21 -9.99 -7.09
CA SER A 355 3.76 -10.70 -8.25
C SER A 355 4.99 -10.00 -8.84
N ARG A 356 5.12 -8.68 -8.59
CA ARG A 356 6.14 -7.77 -9.11
C ARG A 356 6.00 -7.52 -10.62
N GLU A 357 4.77 -7.57 -11.11
CA GLU A 357 4.43 -7.39 -12.52
C GLU A 357 3.70 -6.06 -12.74
N GLU A 358 3.98 -5.42 -13.87
CA GLU A 358 3.18 -4.28 -14.34
C GLU A 358 1.82 -4.79 -14.82
N LEU A 359 0.75 -4.04 -14.49
CA LEU A 359 -0.61 -4.36 -14.88
C LEU A 359 -1.08 -3.40 -15.98
N ASN A 360 -1.90 -3.91 -16.90
CA ASN A 360 -2.54 -3.07 -17.91
C ASN A 360 -3.91 -2.60 -17.38
N LEU A 361 -3.94 -1.48 -16.67
CA LEU A 361 -5.14 -0.87 -16.12
C LEU A 361 -5.41 0.49 -16.77
N SER A 362 -6.68 0.89 -16.77
CA SER A 362 -7.12 2.20 -17.26
C SER A 362 -7.83 3.00 -16.18
N VAL A 363 -7.76 4.32 -16.30
CA VAL A 363 -8.43 5.26 -15.40
C VAL A 363 -9.42 6.11 -16.19
N ASN A 364 -10.68 6.13 -15.75
CA ASN A 364 -11.68 7.04 -16.26
C ASN A 364 -11.46 8.44 -15.68
N TRP A 365 -10.93 9.32 -16.54
CA TRP A 365 -10.66 10.70 -16.19
C TRP A 365 -11.85 11.64 -16.43
N ASP A 366 -13.02 11.16 -16.83
CA ASP A 366 -14.26 11.95 -16.95
C ASP A 366 -14.85 12.25 -15.56
N ILE A 367 -14.07 12.97 -14.78
CA ILE A 367 -14.38 13.43 -13.43
C ILE A 367 -14.92 14.86 -13.54
N PRO A 368 -16.15 15.13 -13.07
CA PRO A 368 -16.71 16.47 -13.07
C PRO A 368 -15.82 17.46 -12.31
N ALA A 369 -15.69 18.69 -12.82
CA ALA A 369 -14.91 19.74 -12.16
C ALA A 369 -15.43 20.04 -10.73
N THR A 370 -16.74 19.88 -10.50
CA THR A 370 -17.37 20.01 -9.18
C THR A 370 -16.87 18.96 -8.19
N GLU A 371 -16.61 17.73 -8.62
CA GLU A 371 -16.08 16.66 -7.76
C GLU A 371 -14.60 16.86 -7.46
N LEU A 372 -13.80 17.26 -8.45
CA LEU A 372 -12.41 17.65 -8.21
C LEU A 372 -12.32 18.82 -7.22
N HIS A 373 -13.16 19.85 -7.41
CA HIS A 373 -13.26 20.97 -6.49
C HIS A 373 -13.68 20.52 -5.09
N ALA A 374 -14.69 19.67 -4.96
CA ALA A 374 -15.12 19.13 -3.66
C ALA A 374 -13.96 18.37 -2.97
N ALA A 375 -13.25 17.52 -3.72
CA ALA A 375 -12.13 16.75 -3.19
C ALA A 375 -11.02 17.64 -2.61
N PHE A 376 -10.53 18.60 -3.39
CA PHE A 376 -9.46 19.52 -2.95
C PHE A 376 -9.91 20.52 -1.87
N ASN A 377 -11.21 20.65 -1.60
CA ASN A 377 -11.75 21.42 -0.48
C ASN A 377 -12.13 20.56 0.73
N GLY A 378 -11.64 19.32 0.80
CA GLY A 378 -11.80 18.44 1.97
C GLY A 378 -13.05 17.56 1.97
N PHE A 379 -13.84 17.58 0.89
CA PHE A 379 -15.05 16.78 0.73
C PHE A 379 -14.85 15.57 -0.20
N GLY A 380 -13.60 15.11 -0.33
CA GLY A 380 -13.24 13.97 -1.19
C GLY A 380 -13.51 12.61 -0.57
N LEU A 381 -13.79 12.55 0.74
CA LEU A 381 -14.03 11.33 1.48
C LEU A 381 -15.53 11.02 1.57
N ASP A 382 -16.04 10.20 0.66
CA ASP A 382 -17.33 9.52 0.87
C ASP A 382 -17.11 8.28 1.76
N ALA A 383 -17.81 8.21 2.89
CA ALA A 383 -17.61 7.18 3.90
C ALA A 383 -17.96 5.77 3.40
N ASN A 384 -18.99 5.63 2.55
CA ASN A 384 -19.42 4.34 2.03
C ASN A 384 -18.40 3.82 1.00
N ASN A 385 -17.98 4.67 0.07
CA ASN A 385 -16.97 4.31 -0.93
C ASN A 385 -15.60 4.04 -0.28
N PHE A 386 -15.24 4.79 0.76
CA PHE A 386 -14.04 4.52 1.55
C PHE A 386 -14.11 3.14 2.20
N TYR A 387 -15.23 2.83 2.87
CA TYR A 387 -15.47 1.52 3.47
C TYR A 387 -15.39 0.40 2.44
N LEU A 388 -16.05 0.55 1.28
CA LEU A 388 -16.03 -0.45 0.20
C LEU A 388 -14.62 -0.68 -0.33
N ALA A 389 -13.84 0.38 -0.56
CA ALA A 389 -12.45 0.28 -1.01
C ALA A 389 -11.59 -0.50 0.00
N CYS A 390 -11.67 -0.14 1.28
CA CYS A 390 -10.92 -0.82 2.35
C CYS A 390 -11.37 -2.28 2.51
N ARG A 391 -12.68 -2.55 2.45
CA ARG A 391 -13.24 -3.90 2.56
C ARG A 391 -12.74 -4.80 1.43
N ASN A 392 -12.78 -4.31 0.19
CA ASN A 392 -12.33 -5.08 -0.98
C ASN A 392 -10.83 -5.38 -0.90
N ALA A 393 -10.00 -4.37 -0.60
CA ALA A 393 -8.57 -4.56 -0.43
C ALA A 393 -8.23 -5.53 0.72
N THR A 394 -8.94 -5.44 1.84
CA THR A 394 -8.76 -6.32 3.00
C THR A 394 -9.18 -7.75 2.69
N ALA A 395 -10.26 -7.95 1.91
CA ALA A 395 -10.73 -9.28 1.51
C ALA A 395 -9.68 -9.99 0.63
N ILE A 396 -9.12 -9.28 -0.36
CA ILE A 396 -8.04 -9.79 -1.20
C ILE A 396 -6.80 -10.11 -0.35
N ALA A 397 -6.36 -9.18 0.49
CA ALA A 397 -5.21 -9.38 1.36
C ALA A 397 -5.37 -10.61 2.28
N TYR A 398 -6.57 -10.80 2.83
CA TYR A 398 -6.90 -11.95 3.66
C TYR A 398 -6.82 -13.26 2.87
N HIS A 399 -7.34 -13.28 1.64
CA HIS A 399 -7.26 -14.46 0.78
C HIS A 399 -5.80 -14.81 0.45
N MET A 400 -4.99 -13.81 0.11
CA MET A 400 -3.54 -13.98 -0.13
C MET A 400 -2.82 -14.51 1.11
N GLN A 401 -3.10 -13.94 2.28
CA GLN A 401 -2.51 -14.39 3.54
C GLN A 401 -2.86 -15.86 3.85
N LYS A 402 -4.12 -16.25 3.62
CA LYS A 402 -4.57 -17.64 3.77
C LYS A 402 -3.81 -18.59 2.83
N MET A 403 -3.57 -18.18 1.59
CA MET A 403 -2.79 -18.98 0.64
C MET A 403 -1.32 -19.09 1.05
N ARG A 404 -0.72 -18.00 1.55
CA ARG A 404 0.65 -18.00 2.07
C ARG A 404 0.80 -18.92 3.28
N GLU A 405 -0.15 -18.89 4.21
CA GLU A 405 -0.15 -19.78 5.37
C GLU A 405 -0.25 -21.25 4.94
N ARG A 406 -1.12 -21.57 3.98
CA ARG A 406 -1.20 -22.93 3.41
C ARG A 406 0.13 -23.38 2.83
N HIS A 407 0.79 -22.53 2.03
CA HIS A 407 2.11 -22.83 1.47
C HIS A 407 3.19 -22.96 2.55
N HIS A 408 3.13 -22.17 3.61
CA HIS A 408 4.06 -22.26 4.74
C HIS A 408 3.93 -23.60 5.45
N VAL A 409 2.71 -23.97 5.85
CA VAL A 409 2.44 -25.24 6.52
C VAL A 409 2.83 -26.43 5.64
N HIS A 410 2.47 -26.40 4.34
CA HIS A 410 2.86 -27.46 3.42
C HIS A 410 4.38 -27.62 3.32
N ARG A 411 5.13 -26.51 3.30
CA ARG A 411 6.60 -26.52 3.25
C ARG A 411 7.23 -27.05 4.54
N GLU A 412 6.70 -26.65 5.70
CA GLU A 412 7.18 -27.15 7.01
C GLU A 412 6.92 -28.66 7.13
N GLU A 413 5.73 -29.14 6.78
CA GLU A 413 5.41 -30.57 6.81
C GLU A 413 6.24 -31.37 5.80
N LEU A 414 6.41 -30.86 4.58
CA LEU A 414 7.31 -31.48 3.59
C LEU A 414 8.74 -31.58 4.13
N SER A 415 9.27 -30.51 4.71
CA SER A 415 10.60 -30.50 5.32
C SER A 415 10.72 -31.54 6.45
N ALA A 416 9.69 -31.65 7.30
CA ALA A 416 9.65 -32.63 8.37
C ALA A 416 9.62 -34.08 7.84
N VAL A 417 8.82 -34.37 6.81
CA VAL A 417 8.76 -35.70 6.19
C VAL A 417 10.09 -36.06 5.51
N LEU A 418 10.67 -35.14 4.74
CA LEU A 418 11.99 -35.37 4.12
C LEU A 418 13.05 -35.66 5.18
N SER A 419 13.08 -34.87 6.27
CA SER A 419 13.99 -35.11 7.39
C SER A 419 13.76 -36.47 8.07
N GLN A 420 12.51 -36.91 8.20
CA GLN A 420 12.18 -38.21 8.81
C GLN A 420 12.64 -39.38 7.93
N LEU A 421 12.63 -39.21 6.62
CA LEU A 421 13.15 -40.18 5.65
C LEU A 421 14.66 -40.08 5.43
N GLY A 422 15.36 -39.17 6.13
CA GLY A 422 16.79 -38.93 5.94
C GLY A 422 17.13 -38.29 4.59
N ILE A 423 16.14 -37.71 3.90
CA ILE A 423 16.30 -37.03 2.61
C ILE A 423 16.74 -35.58 2.88
N PRO A 424 17.85 -35.11 2.29
CA PRO A 424 18.31 -33.75 2.51
C PRO A 424 17.32 -32.70 1.94
N PRO A 425 17.35 -31.45 2.43
CA PRO A 425 16.52 -30.37 1.88
C PRO A 425 16.69 -30.22 0.37
N GLY A 426 15.58 -30.24 -0.37
CA GLY A 426 15.59 -30.19 -1.84
C GLY A 426 15.88 -31.53 -2.54
N GLY A 427 16.11 -32.60 -1.77
CA GLY A 427 16.21 -33.96 -2.29
C GLY A 427 14.86 -34.50 -2.78
N ILE A 428 14.91 -35.42 -3.74
CA ILE A 428 13.75 -36.09 -4.31
C ILE A 428 13.66 -37.48 -3.68
N PRO A 429 12.49 -37.93 -3.16
CA PRO A 429 12.32 -39.30 -2.69
C PRO A 429 12.66 -40.32 -3.78
N GLU A 430 13.54 -41.27 -3.46
CA GLU A 430 13.82 -42.40 -4.36
C GLU A 430 12.55 -43.27 -4.51
N PRO A 431 12.44 -44.08 -5.58
CA PRO A 431 11.26 -44.94 -5.79
C PRO A 431 10.90 -45.82 -4.58
N LYS A 432 11.90 -46.27 -3.83
CA LYS A 432 11.73 -47.11 -2.62
C LYS A 432 11.08 -46.35 -1.44
N ASP A 433 11.22 -45.03 -1.40
CA ASP A 433 10.74 -44.18 -0.31
C ASP A 433 9.38 -43.54 -0.63
N ARG A 434 8.86 -43.69 -1.85
CA ARG A 434 7.65 -43.00 -2.34
C ARG A 434 6.40 -43.36 -1.55
N ASP A 435 6.17 -44.63 -1.26
CA ASP A 435 4.97 -45.07 -0.56
C ASP A 435 4.97 -44.56 0.88
N GLN A 436 6.12 -44.64 1.56
CA GLN A 436 6.29 -44.11 2.91
C GLN A 436 6.17 -42.58 2.94
N PHE A 437 6.77 -41.89 1.96
CA PHE A 437 6.63 -40.44 1.78
C PHE A 437 5.17 -40.03 1.62
N ASN A 438 4.43 -40.66 0.70
CA ASN A 438 3.02 -40.34 0.46
C ASN A 438 2.18 -40.59 1.71
N SER A 439 2.38 -41.71 2.40
CA SER A 439 1.66 -42.02 3.64
C SER A 439 1.93 -40.97 4.74
N LEU A 440 3.18 -40.56 4.94
CA LEU A 440 3.54 -39.55 5.94
C LEU A 440 3.00 -38.16 5.57
N MET A 441 3.03 -37.81 4.28
CA MET A 441 2.44 -36.56 3.79
C MET A 441 0.92 -36.56 3.95
N GLU A 442 0.23 -37.67 3.65
CA GLU A 442 -1.21 -37.81 3.86
C GLU A 442 -1.61 -37.76 5.33
N GLU A 443 -0.83 -38.38 6.23
CA GLU A 443 -1.06 -38.29 7.67
C GLU A 443 -0.97 -36.83 8.15
N LYS A 444 0.10 -36.13 7.76
CA LYS A 444 0.37 -34.75 8.18
C LYS A 444 -0.60 -33.75 7.56
N LEU A 445 -0.89 -33.87 6.26
CA LEU A 445 -1.79 -32.96 5.54
C LEU A 445 -3.27 -33.34 5.68
N GLY A 446 -3.61 -34.59 5.96
CA GLY A 446 -4.99 -35.06 6.17
C GLY A 446 -5.66 -34.32 7.32
N SER A 447 -4.90 -34.06 8.39
CA SER A 447 -5.30 -33.21 9.52
C SER A 447 -5.63 -31.76 9.10
N LEU A 448 -4.95 -31.24 8.07
CA LEU A 448 -5.21 -29.94 7.47
C LEU A 448 -6.40 -29.93 6.51
N SER A 449 -6.65 -31.02 5.78
CA SER A 449 -7.76 -31.09 4.81
C SER A 449 -9.13 -30.99 5.50
N GLU A 450 -9.28 -31.61 6.68
CA GLU A 450 -10.48 -31.47 7.51
C GLU A 450 -10.66 -30.04 8.03
N PHE A 451 -9.56 -29.35 8.33
CA PHE A 451 -9.59 -27.95 8.73
C PHE A 451 -9.98 -27.03 7.56
N ILE A 452 -9.49 -27.31 6.34
CA ILE A 452 -9.76 -26.55 5.13
C ILE A 452 -11.23 -26.66 4.70
N LYS A 453 -11.86 -27.83 4.81
CA LYS A 453 -13.28 -28.05 4.50
C LYS A 453 -14.23 -27.24 5.39
N LYS A 454 -13.79 -26.79 6.57
CA LYS A 454 -14.57 -25.98 7.50
C LYS A 454 -14.46 -24.47 7.24
N ILE A 455 -13.65 -24.06 6.27
CA ILE A 455 -13.47 -22.65 5.93
C ILE A 455 -14.52 -22.29 4.88
N PRO A 456 -15.44 -21.34 5.14
CA PRO A 456 -16.43 -20.95 4.16
C PRO A 456 -15.75 -20.50 2.86
N PRO A 457 -16.38 -20.77 1.70
CA PRO A 457 -15.94 -20.18 0.44
C PRO A 457 -15.91 -18.66 0.55
N MET A 458 -15.21 -18.00 -0.37
CA MET A 458 -15.41 -16.56 -0.57
C MET A 458 -16.92 -16.31 -0.65
N PRO A 459 -17.46 -15.21 -0.11
CA PRO A 459 -18.80 -14.80 -0.51
C PRO A 459 -18.78 -14.75 -2.04
N ASP A 460 -19.59 -15.59 -2.68
CA ASP A 460 -19.49 -15.92 -4.09
C ASP A 460 -19.51 -14.69 -5.00
N ASP A 461 -18.90 -14.89 -6.17
CA ASP A 461 -18.92 -14.07 -7.39
C ASP A 461 -20.27 -13.44 -7.76
#